data_AF-A0A316FUS0-F1
#
_entry.id   AF-A0A316FUS0-F1
#
_cell.length_a   1.000
_cell.length_b   1.000
_cell.length_c   1.000
_cell.angle_alpha   90.00
_cell.angle_beta   90.00
_cell.angle_gamma   90.00
#
_symmetry.space_group_name_H-M   'P 1'
#
loop_
_entity.id
_entity.type
_entity.pdbx_description
1 polymer ?
#
loop_
_entity_poly.entity_id
_entity_poly.type
_entity_poly.pdbx_seq_one_letter_code
_entity_poly.pdbx_strand_id
1 'polypeptide(L)'
;MTSRLYVDEPGSALWYDLDDPTDDELRDLATRFGLHPLAVEDALEEHERPKVDRYENHLFLNVYAVGFDGEPRKTEISAFITPQALITVHHAPFATSRTTPGTPWT
;
A
#
# COMPACT_ATOMS: atom_id res chain seq x y z
N MET A 1 12.31 -9.10 0.45
CA MET A 1 12.07 -8.57 -0.91
C MET A 1 11.25 -9.56 -1.73
N THR A 2 9.92 -9.53 -1.62
CA THR A 2 9.02 -10.18 -2.58
C THR A 2 8.09 -9.12 -3.15
N SER A 3 8.58 -8.29 -4.07
CA SER A 3 7.73 -7.36 -4.81
C SER A 3 7.00 -8.12 -5.92
N ARG A 4 5.67 -8.20 -5.87
CA ARG A 4 4.85 -8.80 -6.93
C ARG A 4 4.40 -7.72 -7.91
N LEU A 5 4.95 -7.73 -9.12
CA LEU A 5 4.55 -6.83 -10.21
C LEU A 5 3.35 -7.44 -10.96
N TYR A 6 2.25 -6.70 -11.08
CA TYR A 6 1.13 -7.02 -11.96
C TYR A 6 1.16 -6.09 -13.19
N VAL A 7 1.47 -6.71 -14.35
CA VAL A 7 1.26 -6.34 -15.76
C VAL A 7 1.31 -4.85 -16.18
N ASP A 8 2.21 -4.56 -17.12
CA ASP A 8 2.39 -3.29 -17.86
C ASP A 8 1.62 -3.32 -19.20
N GLU A 9 0.31 -3.10 -19.18
CA GLU A 9 -0.50 -2.85 -20.38
C GLU A 9 -0.72 -1.33 -20.53
N PRO A 10 -0.77 -0.77 -21.76
CA PRO A 10 -1.11 0.63 -21.95
C PRO A 10 -2.48 0.95 -21.32
N GLY A 11 -2.47 1.74 -20.24
CA GLY A 11 -3.67 2.08 -19.47
C GLY A 11 -3.90 1.25 -18.20
N SER A 12 -2.98 0.35 -17.82
CA SER A 12 -3.00 -0.31 -16.51
C SER A 12 -2.28 0.51 -15.44
N ALA A 13 -2.79 0.45 -14.21
CA ALA A 13 -2.08 0.94 -13.03
C ALA A 13 -1.26 -0.21 -12.41
N LEU A 14 -0.03 0.10 -12.00
CA LEU A 14 0.82 -0.85 -11.30
C LEU A 14 0.45 -0.91 -9.82
N TRP A 15 0.38 -2.11 -9.23
CA TRP A 15 0.27 -2.25 -7.78
C TRP A 15 1.64 -2.64 -7.21
N TYR A 16 2.24 -1.74 -6.43
CA TYR A 16 3.40 -2.00 -5.60
C TYR A 16 2.93 -2.33 -4.18
N ASP A 17 3.19 -3.55 -3.73
CA ASP A 17 2.95 -3.98 -2.36
C ASP A 17 4.28 -4.08 -1.63
N LEU A 18 4.49 -3.20 -0.65
CA LEU A 18 5.72 -3.08 0.11
C LEU A 18 5.54 -3.68 1.51
N ASP A 19 6.12 -4.87 1.68
CA ASP A 19 6.19 -5.60 2.94
C ASP A 19 7.48 -5.23 3.68
N ASP A 20 7.31 -4.51 4.79
CA ASP A 20 8.37 -3.98 5.65
C ASP A 20 9.49 -3.27 4.86
N PRO A 21 9.17 -2.24 4.05
CA PRO A 21 10.17 -1.57 3.25
C PRO A 21 11.11 -0.76 4.13
N THR A 22 12.34 -0.61 3.65
CA THR A 22 13.26 0.37 4.19
C THR A 22 12.81 1.79 3.82
N ASP A 23 13.14 2.71 4.72
CA ASP A 23 13.13 4.15 4.53
C ASP A 23 13.57 4.62 3.12
N ASP A 24 14.69 4.08 2.61
CA ASP A 24 15.23 4.46 1.31
C ASP A 24 14.38 3.94 0.14
N GLU A 25 13.87 2.71 0.24
CA GLU A 25 12.98 2.13 -0.79
C GLU A 25 11.69 2.94 -0.96
N LEU A 26 11.08 3.36 0.15
CA LEU A 26 9.87 4.17 0.09
C LEU A 26 10.16 5.58 -0.45
N ARG A 27 11.29 6.19 -0.07
CA ARG A 27 11.69 7.52 -0.57
C ARG A 27 12.05 7.53 -2.05
N ASP A 28 12.64 6.45 -2.56
CA ASP A 28 12.92 6.28 -3.99
C ASP A 28 11.61 6.21 -4.79
N LEU A 29 10.63 5.43 -4.32
CA LEU A 29 9.29 5.39 -4.91
C LEU A 29 8.58 6.75 -4.80
N ALA A 30 8.71 7.43 -3.67
CA ALA A 30 8.14 8.75 -3.47
C ALA A 30 8.66 9.76 -4.49
N THR A 31 9.96 9.75 -4.76
CA THR A 31 10.58 10.59 -5.78
C THR A 31 10.07 10.25 -7.18
N ARG A 32 9.95 8.95 -7.50
CA ARG A 32 9.49 8.49 -8.81
C ARG A 32 8.03 8.87 -9.11
N PHE A 33 7.16 8.80 -8.12
CA PHE A 33 5.71 9.03 -8.27
C PHE A 33 5.26 10.42 -7.80
N GLY A 34 6.17 11.27 -7.32
CA GLY A 34 5.83 12.61 -6.82
C GLY A 34 4.93 12.58 -5.58
N LEU A 35 5.21 11.65 -4.66
CA LEU A 35 4.48 11.51 -3.40
C LEU A 35 4.87 12.64 -2.43
N HIS A 36 3.93 13.07 -1.59
CA HIS A 36 4.14 14.23 -0.73
C HIS A 36 5.00 13.82 0.46
N PRO A 37 6.04 14.60 0.86
CA PRO A 37 6.94 14.22 1.95
C PRO A 37 6.23 13.87 3.26
N LEU A 38 5.23 14.67 3.67
CA LEU A 38 4.45 14.38 4.89
C LEU A 38 3.70 13.04 4.82
N ALA A 39 3.19 12.65 3.65
CA ALA A 39 2.51 11.37 3.50
C ALA A 39 3.50 10.19 3.53
N VAL A 40 4.75 10.41 3.08
CA VAL A 40 5.83 9.44 3.19
C VAL A 40 6.28 9.28 4.64
N GLU A 41 6.42 10.38 5.37
CA GLU A 41 6.69 10.36 6.81
C GLU A 41 5.59 9.59 7.56
N ASP A 42 4.31 9.90 7.30
CA ASP A 42 3.18 9.20 7.90
C ASP A 42 3.15 7.70 7.59
N ALA A 43 3.67 7.28 6.42
CA ALA A 43 3.72 5.87 6.03
C ALA A 43 4.91 5.09 6.64
N LEU A 44 5.93 5.81 7.15
CA LEU A 44 7.07 5.22 7.87
C LEU A 44 6.83 5.15 9.38
N GLU A 45 5.94 6.00 9.89
CA GLU A 45 5.50 5.99 11.29
C GLU A 45 4.41 4.93 11.52
N GLU A 46 4.33 4.42 12.75
CA GLU A 46 3.27 3.50 13.17
C GLU A 46 2.18 4.22 13.99
N HIS A 47 0.97 3.64 14.02
CA HIS A 47 -0.18 4.06 14.82
C HIS A 47 -0.89 5.33 14.33
N GLU A 48 -0.80 5.61 13.04
CA GLU A 48 -1.54 6.73 12.46
C GLU A 48 -3.05 6.42 12.48
N ARG A 49 -3.86 7.49 12.56
CA ARG A 49 -5.32 7.36 12.55
C ARG A 49 -5.81 7.07 11.14
N PRO A 50 -6.90 6.29 10.97
CA PRO A 50 -7.47 6.10 9.65
C PRO A 50 -7.91 7.43 9.04
N LYS A 51 -7.40 7.73 7.85
CA LYS A 51 -7.59 9.03 7.18
C LYS A 51 -7.45 8.91 5.67
N VAL A 52 -7.96 9.92 4.99
CA VAL A 52 -7.72 10.14 3.56
C VAL A 52 -7.29 11.59 3.40
N ASP A 53 -6.09 11.79 2.87
CA ASP A 53 -5.55 13.09 2.54
C ASP A 53 -5.39 13.23 1.03
N ARG A 54 -5.78 14.40 0.51
CA ARG A 54 -5.69 14.71 -0.91
C ARG A 54 -4.53 15.66 -1.17
N TYR A 55 -3.58 15.20 -1.96
CA TYR A 55 -2.50 16.02 -2.50
C TYR A 55 -2.75 16.33 -3.97
N GLU A 56 -1.90 17.18 -4.55
CA GLU A 56 -2.02 17.59 -5.95
C GLU A 56 -1.95 16.39 -6.91
N ASN A 57 -1.02 15.45 -6.65
CA ASN A 57 -0.69 14.37 -7.57
C ASN A 57 -1.20 12.98 -7.14
N HIS A 58 -1.71 12.83 -5.92
CA HIS A 58 -2.13 11.53 -5.37
C HIS A 58 -3.08 11.69 -4.17
N LEU A 59 -3.72 10.59 -3.79
CA LEU A 59 -4.34 10.44 -2.47
C LEU A 59 -3.40 9.63 -1.57
N PHE A 60 -3.42 9.98 -0.30
CA PHE A 60 -2.86 9.16 0.77
C PHE A 60 -4.02 8.60 1.62
N LEU A 61 -4.02 7.30 1.84
CA LEU A 61 -5.01 6.58 2.63
C LEU A 61 -4.25 5.84 3.72
N ASN A 62 -4.67 6.02 4.97
CA ASN A 62 -4.26 5.12 6.04
C ASN A 62 -5.47 4.40 6.62
N VAL A 63 -5.38 3.08 6.79
CA VAL A 63 -6.46 2.21 7.28
C VAL A 63 -5.91 1.04 8.08
N TYR A 64 -6.79 0.35 8.82
CA TYR A 64 -6.45 -0.92 9.44
C TYR A 64 -7.17 -2.07 8.75
N ALA A 65 -6.41 -3.07 8.31
CA ALA A 65 -6.95 -4.40 8.08
C ALA A 65 -7.13 -5.11 9.43
N VAL A 66 -8.25 -5.81 9.60
CA VAL A 66 -8.55 -6.57 10.82
C VAL A 66 -8.61 -8.06 10.48
N GLY A 67 -7.68 -8.82 11.04
CA GLY A 67 -7.66 -10.28 11.01
C GLY A 67 -8.14 -10.87 12.34
N PHE A 68 -8.52 -12.15 12.31
CA PHE A 68 -8.94 -12.89 13.50
C PHE A 68 -8.31 -14.29 13.50
N ASP A 69 -7.42 -14.55 14.46
CA ASP A 69 -6.74 -15.85 14.66
C ASP A 69 -6.84 -16.35 16.11
N GLY A 70 -8.02 -16.17 16.72
CA GLY A 70 -8.27 -16.42 18.14
C GLY A 70 -8.36 -15.12 18.93
N GLU A 71 -7.61 -14.09 18.52
CA GLU A 71 -7.73 -12.72 18.99
C GLU A 71 -7.78 -11.74 17.79
N PRO A 72 -8.40 -10.55 17.93
CA PRO A 72 -8.40 -9.56 16.86
C PRO A 72 -7.02 -8.94 16.69
N ARG A 73 -6.44 -9.08 15.49
CA ARG A 73 -5.19 -8.44 15.10
C ARG A 73 -5.49 -7.31 14.11
N LYS A 74 -4.90 -6.14 14.35
CA LYS A 74 -4.95 -5.01 13.42
C LYS A 74 -3.60 -4.91 12.72
N THR A 75 -3.64 -4.73 11.41
CA THR A 75 -2.48 -4.39 10.58
C THR A 75 -2.75 -3.04 9.96
N GLU A 76 -1.88 -2.08 10.22
CA GLU A 76 -1.92 -0.78 9.57
C GLU A 76 -1.48 -0.90 8.12
N ILE A 77 -2.20 -0.23 7.23
CA ILE A 77 -1.93 -0.20 5.79
C ILE A 77 -2.00 1.25 5.34
N SER A 78 -0.84 1.77 4.96
CA SER A 78 -0.71 3.04 4.26
C SER A 78 -0.77 2.79 2.75
N ALA A 79 -1.46 3.66 2.01
CA ALA A 79 -1.62 3.54 0.58
C ALA A 79 -1.51 4.88 -0.15
N PHE A 80 -0.66 4.93 -1.17
CA PHE A 80 -0.58 6.03 -2.12
C PHE A 80 -1.32 5.64 -3.40
N ILE A 81 -2.28 6.48 -3.80
CA ILE A 81 -3.14 6.24 -4.96
C ILE A 81 -2.85 7.34 -5.98
N THR A 82 -2.19 6.95 -7.07
CA THR A 82 -1.81 7.83 -8.18
C THR A 82 -2.55 7.39 -9.46
N PRO A 83 -2.56 8.21 -10.53
CA PRO A 83 -3.13 7.77 -11.82
C PRO A 83 -2.44 6.54 -12.43
N GLN A 84 -1.20 6.24 -12.02
CA GLN A 84 -0.33 5.23 -12.65
C GLN A 84 -0.04 4.04 -11.73
N ALA A 85 -0.30 4.18 -10.43
CA ALA A 85 0.06 3.18 -9.44
C ALA A 85 -0.78 3.26 -8.16
N LEU A 86 -1.02 2.09 -7.56
CA LEU A 86 -1.36 1.89 -6.16
C LEU A 86 -0.10 1.41 -5.43
N ILE A 87 0.29 2.08 -4.35
CA ILE A 87 1.46 1.69 -3.55
C ILE A 87 0.97 1.43 -2.14
N THR A 88 1.00 0.18 -1.67
CA THR A 88 0.65 -0.20 -0.29
C THR A 88 1.92 -0.40 0.52
N VAL A 89 1.90 0.07 1.77
CA VAL A 89 2.99 -0.04 2.75
C VAL A 89 2.42 -0.68 4.02
N HIS A 90 3.11 -1.70 4.53
CA HIS A 90 2.75 -2.36 5.76
C HIS A 90 3.97 -2.95 6.46
N HIS A 91 3.97 -2.91 7.80
CA HIS A 91 5.05 -3.46 8.65
C HIS A 91 4.65 -4.74 9.39
N ALA A 92 3.41 -5.21 9.19
CA ALA A 92 2.94 -6.48 9.69
C ALA A 92 2.37 -7.33 8.55
N PRO A 93 2.43 -8.67 8.65
CA PRO A 93 1.87 -9.54 7.63
C PRO A 93 0.39 -9.23 7.38
N PHE A 94 0.03 -9.01 6.12
CA PHE A 94 -1.35 -9.01 5.67
C PHE A 94 -1.48 -9.76 4.35
N ALA A 95 -2.62 -10.41 4.14
CA ALA A 95 -2.87 -11.10 2.89
C ALA A 95 -3.35 -10.10 1.83
N THR A 96 -2.47 -9.67 0.92
CA THR A 96 -2.82 -8.81 -0.23
C THR A 96 -3.71 -9.50 -1.26
N SER A 97 -3.63 -10.84 -1.35
CA SER A 97 -4.47 -11.62 -2.25
C SER A 97 -5.02 -12.83 -1.51
N ARG A 98 -6.32 -12.85 -1.24
CA ARG A 98 -7.04 -14.12 -1.13
C ARG A 98 -7.54 -14.51 -2.51
N THR A 99 -6.62 -14.86 -3.41
CA THR A 99 -7.04 -15.67 -4.55
C THR A 99 -7.32 -17.05 -3.99
N THR A 100 -8.60 -17.34 -3.70
CA THR A 100 -9.02 -18.74 -3.58
C THR A 100 -8.61 -19.40 -4.90
N PRO A 101 -7.75 -20.42 -4.92
CA PRO A 101 -7.51 -21.16 -6.15
C PRO A 101 -8.87 -21.75 -6.59
N GLY A 102 -9.43 -21.26 -7.69
CA GLY A 102 -10.56 -21.92 -8.37
C GLY A 102 -11.95 -21.28 -8.28
N THR A 103 -12.11 -19.98 -8.04
CA THR A 103 -13.40 -19.32 -8.34
C THR A 103 -13.24 -18.37 -9.53
N PRO A 104 -13.73 -18.75 -10.74
CA PRO A 104 -13.79 -17.82 -11.86
C PRO A 104 -14.81 -16.73 -11.53
N TRP A 105 -14.42 -15.47 -11.76
CA TRP A 105 -15.31 -14.32 -11.66
C TRP A 105 -16.44 -14.49 -12.69
N THR A 106 -17.65 -14.75 -12.22
CA THR A 106 -18.89 -14.60 -13.00
C THR A 106 -19.61 -13.35 -12.55
#